data_AF-A0A448X935-F1
#
_entry.id   AF-A0A448X935-F1
#
_cell.length_a   1.000
_cell.length_b   1.000
_cell.length_c   1.000
_cell.angle_alpha   90.00
_cell.angle_beta   90.00
_cell.angle_gamma   90.00
#
_symmetry.space_group_name_H-M   'P 1'
#
loop_
_entity.id
_entity.type
_entity.pdbx_description
1 polymer ?
#
loop_
_entity_poly.entity_id
_entity_poly.type
_entity_poly.pdbx_seq_one_letter_code
_entity_poly.pdbx_strand_id
1 'polypeptide(L)'
;MVEEAERTGRLRLGDTIIEPTSGNTGIGLALVSALKGYKCIIVLPEKMSTEKVNLLHALGAKTVRTRTSARFDDPDSHLLVAHRLQQEIGPSAHIFDQYTNKDNPLAHYDHTADEILQACAPFGKIDMLVCGAGTGGTLSGLSRKFKEKMPLCKVRKLFFFNPF
;
A
#
# COMPACT_ATOMS: atom_id res chain seq x y z
N MET A 1 3.99 -1.11 7.99
CA MET A 1 3.15 -2.31 7.78
C MET A 1 3.91 -3.57 8.14
N VAL A 2 4.84 -4.07 7.29
CA VAL A 2 5.58 -5.31 7.58
C VAL A 2 6.39 -5.21 8.86
N GLU A 3 7.23 -4.17 8.99
CA GLU A 3 8.09 -3.99 10.17
C GLU A 3 7.31 -3.85 11.48
N GLU A 4 6.18 -3.15 11.45
CA GLU A 4 5.30 -3.03 12.62
C GLU A 4 4.63 -4.37 12.97
N ALA A 5 4.26 -5.17 11.96
CA ALA A 5 3.72 -6.51 12.17
C ALA A 5 4.78 -7.48 12.73
N GLU A 6 6.04 -7.37 12.30
CA GLU A 6 7.17 -8.07 12.93
C GLU A 6 7.35 -7.62 14.39
N ARG A 7 7.42 -6.31 14.63
CA ARG A 7 7.65 -5.71 15.95
C ARG A 7 6.57 -6.10 16.97
N THR A 8 5.32 -6.22 16.53
CA THR A 8 4.19 -6.62 17.37
C THR A 8 4.02 -8.14 17.50
N GLY A 9 4.85 -8.92 16.80
CA GLY A 9 4.76 -10.39 16.78
C GLY A 9 3.57 -10.94 15.98
N ARG A 10 2.85 -10.07 15.27
CA ARG A 10 1.75 -10.45 14.36
C ARG A 10 2.27 -11.26 13.18
N LEU A 11 3.45 -10.92 12.66
CA LEU A 11 4.08 -11.59 11.53
C LEU A 11 5.34 -12.34 11.98
N ARG A 12 5.46 -13.61 11.59
CA ARG A 12 6.60 -14.48 11.92
C ARG A 12 7.29 -14.98 10.66
N LEU A 13 8.58 -15.32 10.75
CA LEU A 13 9.37 -15.82 9.62
C LEU A 13 8.67 -17.02 8.96
N GLY A 14 8.54 -17.00 7.63
CA GLY A 14 7.86 -18.05 6.86
C GLY A 14 6.34 -17.89 6.75
N ASP A 15 5.73 -16.93 7.44
CA ASP A 15 4.32 -16.58 7.29
C ASP A 15 4.00 -16.12 5.85
N THR A 16 2.72 -16.10 5.53
CA THR A 16 2.18 -15.70 4.23
C THR A 16 1.57 -14.30 4.30
N ILE A 17 2.08 -13.40 3.48
CA ILE A 17 1.49 -12.09 3.22
C ILE A 17 0.53 -12.22 2.04
N ILE A 18 -0.71 -11.80 2.24
CA ILE A 18 -1.74 -11.72 1.20
C ILE A 18 -2.14 -10.26 1.07
N GLU A 19 -2.14 -9.70 -0.15
CA GLU A 19 -2.63 -8.33 -0.33
C GLU A 19 -3.54 -8.22 -1.56
N PRO A 20 -4.79 -7.74 -1.38
CA PRO A 20 -5.65 -7.36 -2.49
C PRO A 20 -5.20 -6.01 -3.05
N THR A 21 -4.49 -6.03 -4.18
CA THR A 21 -3.93 -4.80 -4.76
C THR A 21 -3.68 -4.93 -6.26
N SER A 22 -3.93 -3.82 -6.96
CA SER A 22 -3.72 -3.67 -8.41
C SER A 22 -2.42 -2.94 -8.77
N GLY A 23 -1.64 -2.56 -7.76
CA GLY A 23 -0.62 -1.54 -7.90
C GLY A 23 0.69 -1.84 -7.16
N ASN A 24 1.40 -0.75 -6.88
CA ASN A 24 2.77 -0.78 -6.38
C ASN A 24 2.90 -1.39 -4.98
N THR A 25 1.83 -1.37 -4.18
CA THR A 25 1.81 -2.03 -2.86
C THR A 25 2.13 -3.51 -2.97
N GLY A 26 1.61 -4.20 -4.00
CA GLY A 26 1.89 -5.61 -4.21
C GLY A 26 3.35 -5.87 -4.56
N ILE A 27 3.94 -5.01 -5.39
CA ILE A 27 5.36 -5.09 -5.75
C ILE A 27 6.26 -4.84 -4.53
N GLY A 28 5.95 -3.81 -3.74
CA GLY A 28 6.69 -3.51 -2.51
C GLY A 28 6.63 -4.65 -1.50
N LEU A 29 5.44 -5.23 -1.28
CA LEU A 29 5.27 -6.39 -0.40
C LEU A 29 5.98 -7.63 -0.96
N ALA A 30 5.93 -7.89 -2.26
CA ALA A 30 6.66 -8.99 -2.90
C ALA A 30 8.18 -8.85 -2.70
N LEU A 31 8.73 -7.66 -2.93
CA LEU A 31 10.15 -7.38 -2.72
C LEU A 31 10.56 -7.62 -1.26
N VAL A 32 9.81 -7.05 -0.31
CA VAL A 32 10.08 -7.23 1.12
C VAL A 32 9.94 -8.69 1.54
N SER A 33 8.96 -9.42 0.99
CA SER A 33 8.76 -10.84 1.25
C SER A 33 9.94 -11.68 0.77
N ALA A 34 10.45 -11.40 -0.42
CA ALA A 34 11.64 -12.06 -0.98
C ALA A 34 12.88 -11.83 -0.10
N LEU A 35 13.07 -10.61 0.41
CA LEU A 35 14.22 -10.26 1.25
C LEU A 35 14.13 -10.85 2.66
N LYS A 36 12.93 -10.91 3.24
CA LYS A 36 12.71 -11.32 4.64
C LYS A 36 12.25 -12.77 4.82
N GLY A 37 12.05 -13.52 3.73
CA GLY A 37 11.68 -14.92 3.78
C GLY A 37 10.19 -15.18 4.09
N TYR A 38 9.30 -14.31 3.60
CA TYR A 38 7.85 -14.53 3.65
C TYR A 38 7.33 -15.12 2.34
N LYS A 39 6.24 -15.89 2.42
CA LYS A 39 5.46 -16.23 1.23
C LYS A 39 4.60 -15.01 0.87
N CYS A 40 4.45 -14.71 -0.42
CA CYS A 40 3.65 -13.57 -0.86
C CYS A 40 2.61 -14.01 -1.89
N ILE A 41 1.37 -13.60 -1.69
CA ILE A 41 0.24 -13.82 -2.60
C ILE A 41 -0.43 -12.47 -2.89
N ILE A 42 -0.41 -12.05 -4.15
CA ILE A 42 -1.08 -10.83 -4.59
C ILE A 42 -2.39 -11.18 -5.29
N VAL A 43 -3.50 -10.64 -4.79
CA VAL A 43 -4.82 -10.81 -5.39
C VAL A 43 -5.14 -9.56 -6.21
N LEU A 44 -5.31 -9.71 -7.52
CA LEU A 44 -5.43 -8.59 -8.44
C LEU A 44 -6.44 -8.84 -9.57
N PRO A 45 -7.12 -7.79 -10.10
CA PRO A 45 -8.00 -7.95 -11.25
C PRO A 45 -7.30 -8.44 -12.53
N GLU A 46 -8.05 -9.11 -13.41
CA GLU A 46 -7.57 -9.59 -14.71
C GLU A 46 -7.04 -8.48 -15.63
N LYS A 47 -7.65 -7.29 -15.63
CA LYS A 47 -7.22 -6.16 -16.48
C LYS A 47 -5.81 -5.63 -16.19
N MET A 48 -5.16 -6.10 -15.12
CA MET A 48 -3.82 -5.62 -14.76
C MET A 48 -2.78 -6.17 -15.73
N SER A 49 -1.91 -5.25 -16.17
CA SER A 49 -0.85 -5.44 -17.15
C SER A 49 0.04 -6.65 -16.87
N THR A 50 0.44 -7.37 -17.92
CA THR A 50 1.30 -8.56 -17.83
C THR A 50 2.66 -8.24 -17.23
N GLU A 51 3.21 -7.05 -17.50
CA GLU A 51 4.50 -6.56 -16.99
C GLU A 51 4.52 -6.56 -15.45
N LYS A 52 3.42 -6.14 -14.82
CA LYS A 52 3.29 -6.15 -13.35
C LYS A 52 3.29 -7.56 -12.81
N VAL A 53 2.59 -8.49 -13.46
CA VAL A 53 2.54 -9.88 -13.02
C VAL A 53 3.89 -10.57 -13.20
N ASN A 54 4.57 -10.32 -14.32
CA ASN A 54 5.91 -10.83 -14.55
C ASN A 54 6.89 -10.34 -13.47
N LEU A 55 6.81 -9.07 -13.09
CA LEU A 55 7.63 -8.53 -12.00
C LEU A 55 7.29 -9.18 -10.65
N LEU A 56 6.01 -9.37 -10.32
CA LEU A 56 5.58 -10.06 -9.10
C LEU A 56 6.11 -11.50 -9.06
N HIS A 57 6.02 -12.23 -10.17
CA HIS A 57 6.54 -13.60 -10.28
C HIS A 57 8.07 -13.64 -10.17
N ALA A 58 8.76 -12.69 -10.80
CA ALA A 58 10.22 -12.57 -10.69
C ALA A 58 10.67 -12.29 -9.25
N LEU A 59 9.85 -11.59 -8.46
CA LEU A 59 10.04 -11.37 -7.03
C LEU A 59 9.57 -12.56 -6.16
N GLY A 60 9.16 -13.69 -6.76
CA GLY A 60 8.74 -14.89 -6.05
C GLY A 60 7.32 -14.85 -5.48
N ALA A 61 6.54 -13.80 -5.76
CA ALA A 61 5.15 -13.73 -5.34
C ALA A 61 4.25 -14.58 -6.25
N LYS A 62 3.26 -15.25 -5.65
CA LYS A 62 2.16 -15.87 -6.38
C LYS A 62 1.10 -14.81 -6.68
N THR A 63 0.35 -14.99 -7.76
CA THR A 63 -0.74 -14.09 -8.13
C THR A 63 -2.05 -14.84 -8.28
N VAL A 64 -3.14 -14.27 -7.75
CA VAL A 64 -4.51 -14.76 -7.95
C VAL A 64 -5.27 -13.69 -8.72
N ARG A 65 -5.78 -14.05 -9.90
CA ARG A 65 -6.56 -13.14 -10.75
C ARG A 65 -8.03 -13.18 -10.36
N THR A 66 -8.67 -12.00 -10.32
CA THR A 66 -10.12 -11.87 -10.07
C THR A 66 -10.82 -11.12 -11.20
N ARG A 67 -12.15 -11.35 -11.34
CA ARG A 67 -12.94 -10.71 -12.40
C ARG A 67 -12.90 -9.19 -12.25
N THR A 68 -12.60 -8.50 -13.34
CA THR A 68 -12.46 -7.03 -13.34
C THR A 68 -13.78 -6.30 -13.06
N SER A 69 -14.92 -6.86 -13.50
CA SER A 69 -16.25 -6.27 -13.31
C SER A 69 -16.84 -6.49 -11.91
N ALA A 70 -16.19 -7.31 -11.07
CA ALA A 70 -16.62 -7.56 -9.71
C ALA A 70 -16.55 -6.27 -8.87
N ARG A 71 -17.66 -5.90 -8.25
CA ARG A 71 -17.72 -4.79 -7.29
C ARG A 71 -16.97 -5.17 -6.01
N PHE A 72 -16.71 -4.22 -5.12
CA PHE A 72 -15.94 -4.50 -3.89
C PHE A 72 -16.62 -5.51 -2.96
N ASP A 73 -17.96 -5.55 -2.97
CA ASP A 73 -18.84 -6.43 -2.21
C ASP A 73 -19.19 -7.74 -2.91
N ASP A 74 -18.73 -7.93 -4.15
CA ASP A 74 -18.92 -9.16 -4.91
C ASP A 74 -18.05 -10.29 -4.30
N PRO A 75 -18.57 -11.52 -4.12
CA PRO A 75 -17.79 -12.67 -3.67
C PRO A 75 -16.50 -12.93 -4.46
N ASP A 76 -16.48 -12.55 -5.74
CA ASP A 76 -15.33 -12.69 -6.65
C ASP A 76 -14.44 -11.43 -6.65
N SER A 77 -14.68 -10.47 -5.77
CA SER A 77 -13.83 -9.30 -5.63
C SER A 77 -12.46 -9.69 -5.06
N HIS A 78 -11.41 -9.03 -5.53
CA HIS A 78 -10.07 -9.17 -4.98
C HIS A 78 -9.99 -9.07 -3.45
N LEU A 79 -10.83 -8.24 -2.81
CA LEU A 79 -10.92 -8.14 -1.35
C LEU A 79 -11.45 -9.44 -0.73
N LEU A 80 -12.61 -9.92 -1.16
CA LEU A 80 -13.23 -11.11 -0.57
C LEU A 80 -12.46 -12.40 -0.93
N VAL A 81 -11.85 -12.46 -2.12
CA VAL A 81 -10.95 -13.55 -2.50
C VAL A 81 -9.70 -13.57 -1.61
N ALA A 82 -9.10 -12.41 -1.30
CA ALA A 82 -7.97 -12.34 -0.35
C ALA A 82 -8.37 -12.86 1.04
N HIS A 83 -9.54 -12.45 1.56
CA HIS A 83 -10.04 -12.95 2.84
C HIS A 83 -10.29 -14.46 2.82
N ARG A 84 -10.83 -15.01 1.73
CA ARG A 84 -11.04 -16.46 1.59
C ARG A 84 -9.72 -17.22 1.65
N LEU A 85 -8.72 -16.77 0.90
CA LEU A 85 -7.37 -17.34 0.93
C LEU A 85 -6.74 -17.26 2.32
N GLN A 86 -6.97 -16.16 3.05
CA GLN A 86 -6.52 -16.04 4.43
C GLN A 86 -7.14 -17.11 5.33
N GLN A 87 -8.45 -17.35 5.21
CA GLN A 87 -9.14 -18.39 5.99
C GLN A 87 -8.66 -19.80 5.62
N GLU A 88 -8.42 -20.06 4.34
CA GLU A 88 -7.94 -21.36 3.84
C GLU A 88 -6.49 -21.67 4.30
N ILE A 89 -5.60 -20.67 4.30
CA ILE A 89 -4.22 -20.84 4.77
C ILE A 89 -4.14 -20.85 6.30
N GLY A 90 -5.06 -20.15 6.97
CA GLY A 90 -5.18 -20.13 8.41
C GLY A 90 -4.27 -19.11 9.11
N PRO A 91 -3.90 -19.34 10.38
CA PRO A 91 -3.31 -18.32 11.26
C PRO A 91 -1.98 -17.71 10.79
N SER A 92 -1.26 -18.38 9.88
CA SER A 92 -0.01 -17.88 9.31
C SER A 92 -0.21 -16.95 8.11
N ALA A 93 -1.46 -16.63 7.74
CA ALA A 93 -1.78 -15.74 6.63
C ALA A 93 -2.27 -14.36 7.11
N HIS A 94 -1.64 -13.32 6.57
CA HIS A 94 -1.88 -11.94 7.00
C HIS A 94 -2.25 -11.07 5.82
N ILE A 95 -3.42 -10.43 5.91
CA ILE A 95 -3.77 -9.30 5.07
C ILE A 95 -3.40 -8.02 5.80
N PHE A 96 -2.59 -7.17 5.16
CA PHE A 96 -2.20 -5.90 5.76
C PHE A 96 -3.25 -4.83 5.56
N ASP A 97 -4.02 -4.90 4.48
CA ASP A 97 -5.10 -3.97 4.16
C ASP A 97 -4.63 -2.52 4.17
N GLN A 98 -3.96 -2.13 3.09
CA GLN A 98 -3.48 -0.76 2.90
C GLN A 98 -4.55 0.34 3.05
N TYR A 99 -5.84 0.00 2.99
CA TYR A 99 -6.92 0.99 3.08
C TYR A 99 -7.22 1.37 4.54
N THR A 100 -7.08 0.43 5.47
CA THR A 100 -7.41 0.65 6.90
C THR A 100 -6.19 0.66 7.81
N ASN A 101 -5.06 0.12 7.35
CA ASN A 101 -3.84 0.04 8.14
C ASN A 101 -3.24 1.42 8.40
N LYS A 102 -3.18 1.81 9.69
CA LYS A 102 -2.61 3.09 10.15
C LYS A 102 -1.16 3.29 9.72
N ASP A 103 -0.41 2.21 9.49
CA ASP A 103 1.01 2.32 9.13
C ASP A 103 1.22 2.88 7.73
N ASN A 104 0.21 2.78 6.85
CA ASN A 104 0.25 3.37 5.51
C ASN A 104 0.38 4.92 5.61
N PRO A 105 -0.57 5.66 6.22
CA PRO A 105 -0.38 7.11 6.40
C PRO A 105 0.75 7.46 7.35
N LEU A 106 1.06 6.63 8.38
CA LEU A 106 2.16 6.92 9.30
C LEU A 106 3.52 6.88 8.61
N ALA A 107 3.77 5.96 7.68
CA ALA A 107 5.02 5.95 6.91
C ALA A 107 5.29 7.30 6.22
N HIS A 108 4.24 7.94 5.69
CA HIS A 108 4.36 9.25 5.05
C HIS A 108 4.41 10.41 6.03
N TYR A 109 3.77 10.27 7.19
CA TYR A 109 3.87 11.25 8.27
C TYR A 109 5.28 11.24 8.87
N ASP A 110 5.79 10.08 9.29
CA ASP A 110 7.06 9.96 10.02
C ASP A 110 8.30 10.06 9.14
N HIS A 111 8.22 9.66 7.87
CA HIS A 111 9.39 9.66 6.97
C HIS A 111 9.23 10.66 5.84
N THR A 112 8.31 10.42 4.90
CA THR A 112 8.22 11.24 3.67
C THR A 112 8.05 12.74 3.96
N ALA A 113 7.24 13.10 4.97
CA ALA A 113 7.05 14.51 5.33
C ALA A 113 8.34 15.13 5.90
N ASP A 114 9.03 14.42 6.79
CA ASP A 114 10.25 14.92 7.42
C ASP A 114 11.39 15.00 6.38
N GLU A 115 11.48 14.06 5.43
CA GLU A 115 12.39 14.13 4.29
C GLU A 115 12.15 15.38 3.44
N ILE A 116 10.90 15.69 3.08
CA ILE A 116 10.57 16.88 2.30
C ILE A 116 10.92 18.15 3.09
N LEU A 117 10.57 18.22 4.37
CA LEU A 117 10.87 19.38 5.22
C LEU A 117 12.38 19.61 5.32
N GLN A 118 13.16 18.55 5.49
CA GLN A 118 14.63 18.63 5.54
C GLN A 118 15.22 19.07 4.20
N ALA A 119 14.79 18.45 3.10
CA ALA A 119 15.28 18.76 1.76
C ALA A 119 14.96 20.20 1.34
N CYS A 120 13.81 20.74 1.76
CA CYS A 120 13.39 22.10 1.42
C CYS A 120 13.90 23.17 2.39
N ALA A 121 14.41 22.82 3.57
CA ALA A 121 14.83 23.78 4.58
C ALA A 121 15.79 24.87 4.06
N PRO A 122 16.78 24.58 3.17
CA PRO A 122 17.66 25.62 2.62
C PRO A 122 16.96 26.64 1.70
N PHE A 123 15.78 26.29 1.16
CA PHE A 123 15.03 27.10 0.21
C PHE A 123 13.91 27.92 0.87
N GLY A 124 13.77 27.80 2.19
CA GLY A 124 12.78 28.52 2.97
C GLY A 124 11.48 27.73 3.18
N LYS A 125 10.36 28.45 3.28
CA LYS A 125 9.06 27.85 3.63
C LYS A 125 8.39 27.24 2.41
N ILE A 126 7.68 26.13 2.63
CA ILE A 126 6.84 25.50 1.61
C ILE A 126 5.43 26.08 1.71
N ASP A 127 4.97 26.76 0.66
CA ASP A 127 3.64 27.36 0.61
C ASP A 127 2.54 26.38 0.16
N MET A 128 2.90 25.39 -0.66
CA MET A 128 1.95 24.42 -1.19
C MET A 128 2.59 23.05 -1.43
N LEU A 129 1.85 22.00 -1.08
CA LEU A 129 2.12 20.61 -1.43
C LEU A 129 0.96 20.05 -2.27
N VAL A 130 1.30 19.42 -3.40
CA VAL A 130 0.33 18.80 -4.31
C VAL A 130 0.69 17.32 -4.45
N CYS A 131 -0.27 16.42 -4.21
CA CYS A 131 -0.07 14.99 -4.43
C CYS A 131 -1.33 14.30 -4.99
N GLY A 132 -1.15 13.25 -5.78
CA GLY A 132 -2.25 12.35 -6.15
C GLY A 132 -2.79 11.61 -4.92
N ALA A 133 -3.99 11.02 -5.04
CA ALA A 133 -4.52 10.15 -3.99
C ALA A 133 -5.12 8.85 -4.55
N GLY A 134 -4.54 7.73 -4.10
CA GLY A 134 -5.13 6.39 -4.19
C GLY A 134 -5.82 6.02 -2.88
N THR A 135 -5.16 5.22 -2.03
CA THR A 135 -5.63 4.89 -0.67
C THR A 135 -5.81 6.12 0.23
N GLY A 136 -5.15 7.23 -0.10
CA GLY A 136 -5.14 8.45 0.70
C GLY A 136 -4.04 8.48 1.78
N GLY A 137 -3.25 7.41 1.92
CA GLY A 137 -2.16 7.33 2.91
C GLY A 137 -1.15 8.47 2.78
N THR A 138 -0.60 8.67 1.58
CA THR A 138 0.36 9.76 1.31
C THR A 138 -0.20 11.14 1.60
N LEU A 139 -1.36 11.47 1.03
CA LEU A 139 -2.00 12.77 1.25
C LEU A 139 -2.29 13.00 2.74
N SER A 140 -2.78 11.99 3.45
CA SER A 140 -3.15 12.11 4.87
C SER A 140 -1.93 12.28 5.76
N GLY A 141 -0.88 11.46 5.56
CA GLY A 141 0.35 11.53 6.33
C GLY A 141 1.07 12.87 6.17
N LEU A 142 1.25 13.30 4.91
CA LEU A 142 1.83 14.60 4.59
C LEU A 142 0.99 15.74 5.16
N SER A 143 -0.34 15.71 4.97
CA SER A 143 -1.22 16.77 5.47
C SER A 143 -1.10 16.96 6.98
N ARG A 144 -1.08 15.86 7.75
CA ARG A 144 -0.97 15.93 9.21
C ARG A 144 0.34 16.59 9.65
N LYS A 145 1.50 16.10 9.18
CA LYS A 145 2.81 16.65 9.58
C LYS A 145 2.94 18.11 9.15
N PHE A 146 2.55 18.45 7.93
CA PHE A 146 2.64 19.82 7.43
C PHE A 146 1.72 20.77 8.19
N LYS A 147 0.53 20.34 8.63
CA LYS A 147 -0.33 21.18 9.47
C LYS A 147 0.22 21.44 10.86
N GLU A 148 1.00 20.51 11.40
CA GLU A 148 1.69 20.70 12.68
C GLU A 148 2.92 21.60 12.55
N LYS A 149 3.76 21.39 11.52
CA LYS A 149 5.05 22.08 11.37
C LYS A 149 4.95 23.39 10.59
N MET A 150 4.03 23.50 9.64
CA MET A 150 3.85 24.62 8.72
C MET A 150 2.35 24.89 8.47
N PRO A 151 1.60 25.40 9.45
CA PRO A 151 0.13 25.44 9.41
C PRO A 151 -0.44 26.22 8.21
N LEU A 152 0.31 27.21 7.70
CA LEU A 152 -0.06 28.03 6.54
C LEU A 152 0.14 27.32 5.19
N CYS A 153 0.91 26.22 5.14
CA CYS A 153 1.10 25.44 3.92
C CYS A 153 -0.24 24.87 3.44
N LYS A 154 -0.53 25.05 2.16
CA LYS A 154 -1.71 24.51 1.48
C LYS A 154 -1.42 23.10 1.01
N VAL A 155 -2.19 22.12 1.46
CA VAL A 155 -2.09 20.75 0.95
C VAL A 155 -3.27 20.47 0.03
N ARG A 156 -2.99 20.09 -1.22
CA ARG A 156 -3.99 19.91 -2.27
C ARG A 156 -3.90 18.52 -2.89
N LYS A 157 -5.06 17.87 -3.02
CA LYS A 157 -5.21 16.65 -3.79
C LYS A 157 -5.21 16.99 -5.28
N LEU A 158 -4.41 16.28 -6.05
CA LEU A 158 -4.56 16.22 -7.50
C LEU A 158 -5.60 15.14 -7.84
N PHE A 159 -6.68 15.53 -8.51
CA PHE A 159 -7.66 14.63 -9.09
C PHE A 159 -7.43 14.58 -10.60
N PHE A 160 -7.15 13.39 -11.13
CA PHE A 160 -7.24 13.16 -12.56
C PHE A 160 -8.71 12.86 -12.87
N PHE A 161 -9.41 13.82 -13.48
CA PHE A 161 -10.67 13.53 -14.14
C PHE A 161 -10.33 12.65 -15.35
N ASN A 162 -10.83 11.42 -15.37
CA ASN A 162 -10.80 10.61 -16.57
C ASN A 162 -12.20 10.74 -17.22
N PRO A 163 -12.37 11.53 -18.28
CA PRO A 163 -13.68 11.86 -18.85
C PRO A 163 -14.20 10.79 -19.81
N PHE A 164 -13.95 9.50 -19.53
CA PHE A 164 -14.36 8.38 -20.36
C PHE A 164 -15.17 7.36 -19.57
#